data_AF-A0A521WA50-F1
#
_entry.id   AF-A0A521WA50-F1
#
_cell.length_a   1.000
_cell.length_b   1.000
_cell.length_c   1.000
_cell.angle_alpha   90.00
_cell.angle_beta   90.00
_cell.angle_gamma   90.00
#
_symmetry.space_group_name_H-M   'P 1'
#
loop_
_entity.id
_entity.type
_entity.pdbx_description
1 polymer ?
#
loop_
_entity_poly.entity_id
_entity_poly.type
_entity_poly.pdbx_seq_one_letter_code
_entity_poly.pdbx_strand_id
1 'polypeptide(L)'
;MKRKVIVTCAVTGNAPLNPRYPYDYPVTPAQISDAVAEAAAAGASVAHIHVRDPESGHGARRPELFREVVDRIRQRGTDIVINLTAGMGALFLPDPEDESRALPGSDVVGVAGRTEHLAECLPDIASLDVTTGNQQEGPLEFVYLNTTRTLRAMARRFQALGVKPELEAFQA
;
A
#
# COMPACT_ATOMS: atom_id res chain seq x y z
N MET A 1 -26.34 5.15 22.72
CA MET A 1 -26.13 4.30 21.52
C MET A 1 -24.82 3.53 21.68
N LYS A 2 -24.70 2.32 21.13
CA LYS A 2 -23.42 1.58 21.10
C LYS A 2 -22.44 2.27 20.13
N ARG A 3 -21.15 2.27 20.47
CA ARG A 3 -20.07 2.81 19.62
C ARG A 3 -20.08 2.11 18.25
N LYS A 4 -20.08 2.88 17.16
CA LYS A 4 -19.82 2.38 15.81
C LYS A 4 -18.31 2.22 15.63
N VAL A 5 -17.86 1.06 15.17
CA VAL A 5 -16.44 0.73 15.02
C VAL A 5 -16.12 0.71 13.53
N ILE A 6 -15.06 1.41 13.13
CA ILE A 6 -14.52 1.34 11.77
C ILE A 6 -13.73 0.04 11.66
N VAL A 7 -14.03 -0.75 10.63
CA VAL A 7 -13.30 -1.99 10.34
C VAL A 7 -12.67 -1.85 8.96
N THR A 8 -11.34 -1.98 8.92
CA THR A 8 -10.55 -1.99 7.68
C THR A 8 -10.24 -3.43 7.28
N CYS A 9 -10.49 -3.81 6.03
CA CYS A 9 -10.04 -5.07 5.46
C CYS A 9 -8.84 -4.81 4.54
N ALA A 10 -7.66 -5.36 4.87
CA ALA A 10 -6.50 -5.36 4.01
C ALA A 10 -6.54 -6.59 3.10
N VAL A 11 -6.95 -6.39 1.85
CA VAL A 11 -7.46 -7.49 1.00
C VAL A 11 -6.37 -8.37 0.36
N THR A 12 -5.12 -7.91 0.32
CA THR A 12 -4.02 -8.67 -0.32
C THR A 12 -2.63 -8.35 0.23
N GLY A 13 -2.30 -7.09 0.53
CA GLY A 13 -0.92 -6.71 0.92
C GLY A 13 0.13 -7.01 -0.16
N ASN A 14 1.42 -6.96 0.20
CA ASN A 14 2.54 -7.20 -0.72
C ASN A 14 3.49 -8.34 -0.30
N ALA A 15 3.26 -8.97 0.85
CA ALA A 15 4.10 -10.06 1.32
C ALA A 15 4.13 -11.22 0.31
N PRO A 16 5.21 -12.03 0.28
CA PRO A 16 5.32 -13.19 -0.58
C PRO A 16 4.11 -14.12 -0.44
N LEU A 17 3.58 -14.57 -1.58
CA LEU A 17 2.46 -15.49 -1.60
C LEU A 17 2.87 -16.82 -0.98
N ASN A 18 2.04 -17.34 -0.07
CA ASN A 18 2.25 -18.66 0.51
C ASN A 18 1.64 -19.71 -0.43
N PRO A 19 2.45 -20.58 -1.07
CA PRO A 19 1.94 -21.58 -2.01
C PRO A 19 1.10 -22.68 -1.33
N ARG A 20 1.12 -22.76 0.02
CA ARG A 20 0.28 -23.68 0.79
C ARG A 20 -1.09 -23.10 1.13
N TYR A 21 -1.34 -21.83 0.81
CA TYR A 21 -2.63 -21.22 1.08
C TYR A 21 -3.70 -21.86 0.18
N PRO A 22 -4.75 -22.47 0.73
CA PRO A 22 -5.67 -23.33 -0.03
C PRO A 22 -6.74 -22.53 -0.80
N TYR A 23 -6.74 -21.21 -0.70
CA TYR A 23 -7.73 -20.33 -1.34
C TYR A 23 -7.08 -19.44 -2.40
N ASP A 24 -7.89 -18.98 -3.36
CA ASP A 24 -7.46 -18.05 -4.39
C ASP A 24 -7.09 -16.70 -3.77
N TYR A 25 -5.78 -16.49 -3.62
CA TYR A 25 -5.25 -15.23 -3.11
C TYR A 25 -5.46 -14.11 -4.14
N PRO A 26 -5.97 -12.92 -3.76
CA PRO A 26 -6.21 -11.86 -4.74
C PRO A 26 -4.91 -11.30 -5.32
N VAL A 27 -4.67 -11.52 -6.61
CA VAL A 27 -3.44 -11.08 -7.32
C VAL A 27 -3.74 -10.06 -8.41
N THR A 28 -4.65 -10.39 -9.32
CA THR A 28 -5.03 -9.50 -10.43
C THR A 28 -5.90 -8.33 -9.95
N PRO A 29 -5.92 -7.19 -10.66
CA PRO A 29 -6.82 -6.09 -10.33
C PRO A 29 -8.30 -6.50 -10.22
N ALA A 30 -8.74 -7.44 -11.07
CA ALA A 30 -10.08 -8.01 -11.00
C ALA A 30 -10.32 -8.73 -9.66
N GLN A 31 -9.46 -9.68 -9.30
CA GLN A 31 -9.57 -10.43 -8.04
C GLN A 31 -9.48 -9.51 -6.81
N ILE A 32 -8.60 -8.49 -6.85
CA ILE A 32 -8.49 -7.52 -5.76
C ILE A 32 -9.80 -6.73 -5.63
N SER A 33 -10.40 -6.28 -6.74
CA SER A 33 -11.69 -5.60 -6.71
C SER A 33 -12.85 -6.50 -6.24
N ASP A 34 -12.80 -7.81 -6.55
CA ASP A 34 -13.74 -8.81 -6.04
C ASP A 34 -13.62 -8.94 -4.51
N ALA A 35 -12.39 -9.04 -3.99
CA ALA A 35 -12.13 -9.12 -2.56
C ALA A 35 -12.60 -7.85 -1.81
N VAL A 36 -12.46 -6.67 -2.42
CA VAL A 36 -13.01 -5.42 -1.86
C VAL A 36 -14.54 -5.48 -1.77
N ALA A 37 -15.21 -5.96 -2.83
CA ALA A 37 -16.67 -6.10 -2.84
C ALA A 37 -17.15 -7.12 -1.78
N GLU A 38 -16.44 -8.24 -1.64
CA GLU A 38 -16.72 -9.23 -0.59
C GLU A 38 -16.58 -8.62 0.81
N ALA A 39 -15.48 -7.89 1.06
CA ALA A 39 -15.24 -7.24 2.34
C ALA A 39 -16.33 -6.20 2.67
N ALA A 40 -16.74 -5.39 1.68
CA ALA A 40 -17.83 -4.42 1.84
C ALA A 40 -19.16 -5.13 2.16
N ALA A 41 -19.50 -6.20 1.44
CA ALA A 41 -20.71 -6.99 1.68
C ALA A 41 -20.71 -7.66 3.07
N ALA A 42 -19.55 -8.01 3.60
CA ALA A 42 -19.37 -8.53 4.96
C ALA A 42 -19.40 -7.43 6.05
N GLY A 43 -19.44 -6.15 5.67
CA GLY A 43 -19.58 -5.01 6.59
C GLY A 43 -18.30 -4.23 6.89
N ALA A 44 -17.21 -4.42 6.12
CA ALA A 44 -16.03 -3.58 6.23
C ALA A 44 -16.37 -2.12 5.88
N SER A 45 -15.79 -1.18 6.62
CA SER A 45 -15.95 0.25 6.39
C SER A 45 -14.91 0.81 5.42
N VAL A 46 -13.72 0.19 5.40
CA VAL A 46 -12.55 0.63 4.63
C VAL A 46 -11.91 -0.60 3.97
N ALA A 47 -11.46 -0.46 2.74
CA ALA A 47 -10.58 -1.44 2.10
C ALA A 47 -9.17 -0.86 1.96
N HIS A 48 -8.18 -1.53 2.56
CA HIS A 48 -6.76 -1.22 2.38
C HIS A 48 -6.20 -2.04 1.23
N ILE A 49 -5.66 -1.35 0.23
CA ILE A 49 -5.39 -1.92 -1.09
C ILE A 49 -3.91 -1.78 -1.44
N HIS A 50 -3.34 -2.92 -1.78
CA HIS A 50 -2.09 -3.06 -2.52
C HIS A 50 -2.42 -3.62 -3.91
N VAL A 51 -1.46 -3.55 -4.82
CA VAL A 51 -1.52 -4.22 -6.12
C VAL A 51 -0.32 -5.15 -6.27
N ARG A 52 -0.53 -6.23 -7.01
CA ARG A 52 0.49 -7.23 -7.30
C ARG A 52 0.75 -7.29 -8.79
N ASP A 53 1.92 -7.75 -9.17
CA ASP A 53 2.19 -8.11 -10.54
C ASP A 53 1.26 -9.28 -10.95
N PRO A 54 0.41 -9.13 -12.00
CA PRO A 54 -0.60 -10.14 -12.34
C PRO A 54 -0.03 -11.49 -12.78
N GLU A 55 1.22 -11.54 -13.23
CA GLU A 55 1.85 -12.77 -13.71
C GLU A 55 2.59 -13.50 -12.57
N SER A 56 3.38 -12.77 -11.80
CA SER A 56 4.24 -13.35 -10.75
C SER A 56 3.60 -13.36 -9.35
N GLY A 57 2.60 -12.50 -9.09
CA GLY A 57 2.00 -12.32 -7.77
C GLY A 57 2.84 -11.51 -6.77
N HIS A 58 4.03 -11.07 -7.17
CA HIS A 58 4.89 -10.21 -6.34
C HIS A 58 4.26 -8.84 -6.12
N GLY A 59 4.60 -8.18 -5.00
CA GLY A 59 4.15 -6.82 -4.74
C GLY A 59 4.57 -5.86 -5.85
N ALA A 60 3.64 -5.00 -6.27
CA ALA A 60 3.87 -4.04 -7.35
C ALA A 60 3.48 -2.61 -6.92
N ARG A 61 3.99 -1.64 -7.68
CA ARG A 61 3.66 -0.22 -7.51
C ARG A 61 3.32 0.53 -8.79
N ARG A 62 2.81 -0.20 -9.77
CA ARG A 62 2.42 0.33 -11.08
C ARG A 62 1.12 1.14 -10.96
N PRO A 63 1.11 2.47 -11.21
CA PRO A 63 -0.08 3.30 -11.07
C PRO A 63 -1.29 2.78 -11.87
N GLU A 64 -1.04 2.19 -13.05
CA GLU A 64 -2.07 1.62 -13.90
C GLU A 64 -2.85 0.45 -13.26
N LEU A 65 -2.20 -0.34 -12.40
CA LEU A 65 -2.87 -1.42 -11.69
C LEU A 65 -3.77 -0.87 -10.58
N PHE A 66 -3.33 0.16 -9.87
CA PHE A 66 -4.16 0.83 -8.86
C PHE A 66 -5.39 1.46 -9.51
N ARG A 67 -5.19 2.14 -10.65
CA ARG A 67 -6.27 2.75 -11.42
C ARG A 67 -7.31 1.72 -11.82
N GLU A 68 -6.87 0.57 -12.35
CA GLU A 68 -7.77 -0.51 -12.72
C GLU A 68 -8.58 -1.05 -11.51
N VAL A 69 -7.94 -1.27 -10.36
CA VAL A 69 -8.65 -1.71 -9.14
C VAL A 69 -9.71 -0.68 -8.72
N VAL A 70 -9.32 0.60 -8.64
CA VAL A 70 -10.20 1.68 -8.19
C VAL A 70 -11.37 1.90 -9.17
N ASP A 71 -11.10 1.87 -10.47
CA ASP A 71 -12.13 1.98 -11.50
C ASP A 71 -13.14 0.84 -11.39
N ARG A 72 -12.68 -0.40 -11.18
CA ARG A 72 -13.56 -1.57 -10.99
C ARG A 72 -14.43 -1.43 -9.75
N ILE A 73 -13.87 -0.99 -8.62
CA ILE A 73 -14.61 -0.76 -7.36
C ILE A 73 -15.72 0.28 -7.58
N ARG A 74 -15.36 1.41 -8.22
CA ARG A 74 -16.29 2.52 -8.50
C ARG A 74 -17.37 2.13 -9.51
N GLN A 75 -17.01 1.43 -10.59
CA GLN A 75 -17.96 0.96 -11.61
C GLN A 75 -18.99 -0.02 -11.05
N ARG A 76 -18.60 -0.83 -10.06
CA ARG A 76 -19.53 -1.72 -9.33
C ARG A 76 -20.49 -0.98 -8.41
N GLY A 77 -20.22 0.29 -8.09
CA GLY A 77 -20.97 1.03 -7.09
C GLY A 77 -20.80 0.47 -5.67
N THR A 78 -19.63 -0.12 -5.38
CA THR A 78 -19.33 -0.63 -4.02
C THR A 78 -19.11 0.57 -3.09
N ASP A 79 -19.99 0.75 -2.10
CA ASP A 79 -19.90 1.80 -1.10
C ASP A 79 -18.92 1.40 0.01
N ILE A 80 -17.65 1.75 -0.16
CA ILE A 80 -16.56 1.49 0.79
C ILE A 80 -15.50 2.59 0.69
N VAL A 81 -14.93 2.98 1.83
CA VAL A 81 -13.80 3.94 1.84
C VAL A 81 -12.57 3.26 1.24
N ILE A 82 -11.95 3.90 0.26
CA ILE A 82 -10.76 3.39 -0.43
C ILE A 82 -9.52 3.92 0.28
N ASN A 83 -8.71 3.01 0.83
CA ASN A 83 -7.39 3.29 1.39
C ASN A 83 -6.31 2.65 0.52
N LEU A 84 -5.53 3.46 -0.20
CA LEU A 84 -4.41 2.96 -1.01
C LEU A 84 -3.11 3.01 -0.23
N THR A 85 -2.30 1.95 -0.30
CA THR A 85 -0.96 2.00 0.29
C THR A 85 -0.09 3.09 -0.35
N ALA A 86 0.68 3.82 0.46
CA ALA A 86 1.78 4.65 -0.02
C ALA A 86 3.08 4.43 0.78
N GLY A 87 3.23 3.28 1.44
CA GLY A 87 4.47 2.87 2.14
C GLY A 87 5.59 2.40 1.19
N MET A 88 5.22 2.05 -0.04
CA MET A 88 6.13 1.62 -1.12
C MET A 88 7.19 2.65 -1.52
N GLY A 89 8.26 2.19 -2.18
CA GLY A 89 9.32 3.07 -2.66
C GLY A 89 10.26 3.56 -1.56
N ALA A 90 10.29 2.89 -0.41
CA ALA A 90 11.13 3.18 0.76
C ALA A 90 12.01 2.00 1.22
N LEU A 91 12.14 0.94 0.42
CA LEU A 91 12.92 -0.24 0.76
C LEU A 91 14.40 0.01 0.45
N PHE A 92 15.23 0.07 1.48
CA PHE A 92 16.68 0.26 1.36
C PHE A 92 17.42 -1.02 1.78
N LEU A 93 18.21 -1.56 0.86
CA LEU A 93 19.14 -2.66 1.11
C LEU A 93 20.56 -2.08 1.11
N PRO A 94 21.16 -1.83 2.28
CA PRO A 94 22.54 -1.35 2.34
C PRO A 94 23.51 -2.40 1.76
N ASP A 95 24.52 -1.93 1.03
CA ASP A 95 25.62 -2.79 0.58
C ASP A 95 26.50 -3.18 1.77
N PRO A 96 26.70 -4.48 2.07
CA PRO A 96 27.52 -4.90 3.21
C PRO A 96 29.00 -4.50 3.09
N GLU A 97 29.50 -4.20 1.89
CA GLU A 97 30.88 -3.72 1.70
C GLU A 97 30.99 -2.20 1.91
N ASP A 98 29.88 -1.45 1.77
CA ASP A 98 29.80 0.00 1.96
C ASP A 98 28.34 0.43 2.19
N GLU A 99 27.87 0.44 3.45
CA GLU A 99 26.46 0.71 3.79
C GLU A 99 25.97 2.11 3.39
N SER A 100 26.87 3.00 2.94
CA SER A 100 26.48 4.28 2.33
C SER A 100 25.81 4.11 0.95
N ARG A 101 25.91 2.91 0.35
CA ARG A 101 25.38 2.57 -0.97
C ARG A 101 24.17 1.67 -0.86
N ALA A 102 23.21 1.90 -1.75
CA ALA A 102 22.08 1.02 -1.96
C ALA A 102 22.46 -0.13 -2.91
N LEU A 103 22.12 -1.38 -2.56
CA LEU A 103 22.16 -2.49 -3.50
C LEU A 103 21.09 -2.33 -4.60
N PRO A 104 21.27 -2.94 -5.79
CA PRO A 104 20.31 -2.87 -6.90
C PRO A 104 18.88 -3.33 -6.59
N GLY A 105 18.70 -4.17 -5.55
CA GLY A 105 17.38 -4.60 -5.08
C GLY A 105 16.64 -3.56 -4.23
N SER A 106 17.27 -2.42 -3.91
CA SER A 106 16.61 -1.33 -3.20
C SER A 106 15.58 -0.64 -4.08
N ASP A 107 14.44 -0.27 -3.50
CA ASP A 107 13.43 0.58 -4.13
C ASP A 107 13.24 1.82 -3.24
N VAL A 108 14.11 2.81 -3.42
CA VAL A 108 14.02 4.13 -2.76
C VAL A 108 13.80 5.20 -3.82
N VAL A 109 12.56 5.67 -3.96
CA VAL A 109 12.18 6.66 -4.98
C VAL A 109 11.67 7.97 -4.38
N GLY A 110 11.66 9.01 -5.22
CA GLY A 110 11.21 10.35 -4.83
C GLY A 110 9.71 10.45 -4.56
N VAL A 111 9.32 11.54 -3.89
CA VAL A 111 7.92 11.82 -3.49
C VAL A 111 6.93 11.75 -4.66
N ALA A 112 7.32 12.23 -5.85
CA ALA A 112 6.48 12.18 -7.04
C ALA A 112 6.10 10.73 -7.39
N GLY A 113 7.09 9.84 -7.50
CA GLY A 113 6.84 8.43 -7.81
C GLY A 113 6.07 7.68 -6.72
N ARG A 114 6.22 8.06 -5.44
CA ARG A 114 5.45 7.46 -4.34
C ARG A 114 4.00 7.94 -4.23
N THR A 115 3.62 8.98 -4.98
CA THR A 115 2.28 9.60 -4.89
C THR A 115 1.58 9.69 -6.25
N GLU A 116 2.17 9.10 -7.29
CA GLU A 116 1.64 9.11 -8.65
C GLU A 116 0.29 8.40 -8.71
N HIS A 117 0.19 7.19 -8.17
CA HIS A 117 -1.07 6.44 -8.10
C HIS A 117 -2.14 7.16 -7.28
N LEU A 118 -1.76 7.91 -6.22
CA LEU A 118 -2.72 8.72 -5.46
C LEU A 118 -3.28 9.86 -6.30
N ALA A 119 -2.45 10.51 -7.13
CA ALA A 119 -2.87 11.59 -8.00
C ALA A 119 -3.80 11.10 -9.13
N GLU A 120 -3.59 9.88 -9.61
CA GLU A 120 -4.44 9.26 -10.63
C GLU A 120 -5.76 8.72 -10.05
N CYS A 121 -5.72 8.13 -8.85
CA CYS A 121 -6.87 7.41 -8.31
C CYS A 121 -7.75 8.28 -7.40
N LEU A 122 -7.18 9.30 -6.74
CA LEU A 122 -7.84 10.15 -5.74
C LEU A 122 -8.64 9.32 -4.71
N PRO A 123 -7.98 8.46 -3.90
CA PRO A 123 -8.67 7.69 -2.88
C PRO A 123 -9.08 8.58 -1.70
N ASP A 124 -9.95 8.08 -0.83
CA ASP A 124 -10.37 8.79 0.38
C ASP A 124 -9.22 8.90 1.39
N ILE A 125 -8.46 7.80 1.53
CA ILE A 125 -7.36 7.64 2.46
C ILE A 125 -6.15 7.04 1.72
N ALA A 126 -4.95 7.30 2.23
CA ALA A 126 -3.79 6.52 1.87
C ALA A 126 -2.89 6.28 3.09
N SER A 127 -2.30 5.10 3.19
CA SER A 127 -1.38 4.76 4.29
C SER A 127 -0.02 5.42 4.10
N LEU A 128 0.57 5.93 5.17
CA LEU A 128 1.89 6.57 5.18
C LEU A 128 2.71 6.06 6.37
N ASP A 129 3.72 5.25 6.08
CA ASP A 129 4.62 4.68 7.08
C ASP A 129 5.56 5.76 7.64
N VAL A 130 5.19 6.33 8.78
CA VAL A 130 5.90 7.45 9.42
C VAL A 130 7.10 6.97 10.24
N THR A 131 7.94 6.12 9.66
CA THR A 131 9.06 5.48 10.34
C THR A 131 10.31 5.33 9.46
N THR A 132 11.47 5.33 10.11
CA THR A 132 12.71 4.77 9.55
C THR A 132 13.28 3.78 10.55
N GLY A 133 13.68 2.60 10.10
CA GLY A 133 14.22 1.58 10.99
C GLY A 133 14.45 0.25 10.29
N ASN A 134 15.09 -0.65 11.03
CA ASN A 134 15.32 -2.03 10.61
C ASN A 134 13.98 -2.77 10.60
N GLN A 135 13.73 -3.50 9.53
CA GLN A 135 12.51 -4.25 9.27
C GLN A 135 12.85 -5.66 8.82
N GLN A 136 11.87 -6.55 8.95
CA GLN A 136 12.00 -7.92 8.51
C GLN A 136 10.69 -8.40 7.87
N GLU A 137 10.78 -8.99 6.68
CA GLU A 137 9.68 -9.70 6.01
C GLU A 137 10.14 -11.12 5.67
N GLY A 138 9.66 -12.10 6.44
CA GLY A 138 10.15 -13.47 6.34
C GLY A 138 11.67 -13.53 6.59
N PRO A 139 12.48 -14.09 5.66
CA PRO A 139 13.94 -14.12 5.81
C PRO A 139 14.65 -12.84 5.36
N LEU A 140 13.93 -11.87 4.77
CA LEU A 140 14.52 -10.64 4.26
C LEU A 140 14.60 -9.58 5.35
N GLU A 141 15.81 -9.16 5.70
CA GLU A 141 16.07 -7.98 6.53
C GLU A 141 16.38 -6.77 5.64
N PHE A 142 15.82 -5.61 5.98
CA PHE A 142 16.00 -4.38 5.21
C PHE A 142 15.79 -3.15 6.09
N VAL A 143 16.09 -1.97 5.55
CA VAL A 143 15.77 -0.70 6.21
C VAL A 143 14.59 -0.05 5.51
N TYR A 144 13.55 0.29 6.27
CA TYR A 144 12.55 1.23 5.78
C TYR A 144 13.14 2.64 5.87
N LEU A 145 13.23 3.36 4.75
CA LEU A 145 13.87 4.67 4.67
C LEU A 145 12.84 5.78 4.35
N ASN A 146 12.07 6.19 5.36
CA ASN A 146 11.19 7.36 5.29
C ASN A 146 11.72 8.49 6.16
N THR A 147 12.63 9.29 5.59
CA THR A 147 13.14 10.47 6.31
C THR A 147 12.00 11.45 6.63
N THR A 148 12.10 12.18 7.74
CA THR A 148 11.10 13.21 8.10
C THR A 148 10.96 14.30 7.03
N ARG A 149 12.01 14.54 6.22
CA ARG A 149 11.95 15.43 5.05
C ARG A 149 10.98 14.89 4.00
N THR A 150 11.12 13.62 3.65
CA THR A 150 10.23 12.93 2.71
C THR A 150 8.80 12.87 3.25
N LEU A 151 8.62 12.49 4.53
CA LEU A 151 7.30 12.41 5.16
C LEU A 151 6.55 13.75 5.13
N ARG A 152 7.22 14.88 5.47
CA ARG A 152 6.62 16.22 5.36
C ARG A 152 6.24 16.58 3.93
N ALA A 153 7.03 16.15 2.94
CA ALA A 153 6.73 16.40 1.54
C ALA A 153 5.55 15.56 1.03
N MET A 154 5.49 14.27 1.40
CA MET A 154 4.35 13.41 1.10
C MET A 154 3.07 13.92 1.78
N ALA A 155 3.12 14.31 3.06
CA ALA A 155 1.98 14.88 3.76
C ALA A 155 1.42 16.13 3.05
N ARG A 156 2.29 17.04 2.58
CA ARG A 156 1.87 18.19 1.75
C ARG A 156 1.21 17.76 0.44
N ARG A 157 1.72 16.69 -0.20
CA ARG A 157 1.14 16.17 -1.43
C ARG A 157 -0.24 15.56 -1.19
N PHE A 158 -0.42 14.81 -0.10
CA PHE A 158 -1.72 14.25 0.31
C PHE A 158 -2.73 15.37 0.55
N GLN A 159 -2.35 16.42 1.28
CA GLN A 159 -3.18 17.61 1.49
C GLN A 159 -3.59 18.27 0.16
N ALA A 160 -2.64 18.45 -0.77
CA ALA A 160 -2.92 19.04 -2.07
C ALA A 160 -3.85 18.20 -2.95
N LEU A 161 -3.86 16.87 -2.77
CA LEU A 161 -4.74 15.93 -3.47
C LEU A 161 -6.09 15.72 -2.78
N GLY A 162 -6.27 16.25 -1.55
CA GLY A 162 -7.47 15.98 -0.75
C GLY A 162 -7.52 14.57 -0.14
N VAL A 163 -6.40 13.85 -0.12
CA VAL A 163 -6.29 12.48 0.43
C VAL A 163 -5.93 12.55 1.91
N LYS A 164 -6.65 11.83 2.78
CA LYS A 164 -6.32 11.77 4.21
C LYS A 164 -5.19 10.76 4.44
N PRO A 165 -4.08 11.12 5.10
CA PRO A 165 -3.08 10.14 5.49
C PRO A 165 -3.57 9.31 6.69
N GLU A 166 -3.45 7.99 6.59
CA GLU A 166 -3.40 7.08 7.73
C GLU A 166 -1.93 6.96 8.16
N LEU A 167 -1.60 7.37 9.38
CA LEU A 167 -0.21 7.44 9.86
C LEU A 167 0.18 6.11 10.51
N GLU A 168 0.94 5.28 9.79
CA GLU A 168 1.38 3.99 10.31
C GLU A 168 2.60 4.19 11.22
N ALA A 169 2.37 4.08 12.53
CA ALA A 169 3.38 4.26 13.56
C ALA A 169 3.77 2.91 14.16
N PHE A 170 5.08 2.65 14.20
CA PHE A 170 5.67 1.40 14.69
C PHE A 170 6.37 1.56 16.05
N GLN A 171 6.47 2.80 16.53
CA GLN A 171 7.08 3.18 17.80
C GLN A 171 6.42 4.46 18.32
N ALA A 172 6.53 4.71 19.63
CA ALA A 172 5.95 5.87 20.33
C ALA A 172 6.79 7.15 20.17
#